data_AF-A0A7Y4QKF6-F1
#
_entry.id   AF-A0A7Y4QKF6-F1
#
_cell.length_a   1.000
_cell.length_b   1.000
_cell.length_c   1.000
_cell.angle_alpha   90.00
_cell.angle_beta   90.00
_cell.angle_gamma   90.00
#
_symmetry.space_group_name_H-M   'P 1'
#
loop_
_entity.id
_entity.type
_entity.pdbx_description
1 polymer ?
#
loop_
_entity_poly.entity_id
_entity_poly.type
_entity_poly.pdbx_seq_one_letter_code
_entity_poly.pdbx_strand_id
1 'polypeptide(L)'
;MVTLNQLATTCWIPMPTQLSSQIMNDGTRQFALLPQTTLWQELHDHVASLNGVVITNFMTDGITEAWIDFKYRGHSFNINDQFGDYWFFVDDPNCPDEILQKVVNHCERLLKK
;
A
#
# COMPACT_ATOMS: atom_id res chain seq x y z
N MET A 1 12.19 40.28 31.99
CA MET A 1 13.03 39.12 31.64
C MET A 1 12.48 38.52 30.35
N VAL A 2 13.17 38.75 29.24
CA VAL A 2 12.95 38.08 27.95
C VAL A 2 14.15 37.16 27.75
N THR A 3 13.89 35.97 27.19
CA THR A 3 14.72 35.05 26.36
C THR A 3 14.59 33.60 26.85
N LEU A 4 14.40 32.57 26.01
CA LEU A 4 14.36 32.47 24.55
C LEU A 4 13.59 31.19 24.18
N ASN A 5 12.74 31.30 23.15
CA ASN A 5 12.17 30.20 22.40
C ASN A 5 13.27 29.32 21.79
N GLN A 6 13.07 28.01 21.82
CA GLN A 6 13.70 27.10 20.87
C GLN A 6 12.60 26.21 20.28
N LEU A 7 11.90 26.77 19.28
CA LEU A 7 11.01 25.99 18.42
C LEU A 7 11.91 25.17 17.49
N ALA A 8 12.05 23.88 17.78
CA ALA A 8 12.56 22.93 16.82
C ALA A 8 11.50 22.79 15.72
N THR A 9 11.70 23.46 14.61
CA THR A 9 10.95 23.23 13.38
C THR A 9 11.38 21.88 12.83
N THR A 10 10.81 20.79 13.34
CA THR A 10 10.94 19.49 12.69
C THR A 10 10.12 19.56 11.40
N CYS A 11 10.84 19.65 10.28
CA CYS A 11 10.29 19.24 9.00
C CYS A 11 9.81 17.79 9.18
N TRP A 12 8.50 17.56 9.17
CA TRP A 12 7.94 16.21 9.23
C TRP A 12 8.37 15.49 7.96
N ILE A 13 9.44 14.71 8.04
CA ILE A 13 9.77 13.73 7.02
C ILE A 13 8.87 12.54 7.34
N PRO A 14 7.85 12.22 6.52
CA PRO A 14 7.07 11.01 6.73
C PRO A 14 8.03 9.82 6.72
N MET A 15 8.04 9.04 7.80
CA MET A 15 8.83 7.81 7.85
C MET A 15 8.30 6.88 6.76
N PRO A 16 9.17 6.33 5.89
CA PRO A 16 8.73 5.38 4.89
C PRO A 16 8.05 4.20 5.57
N THR A 17 6.94 3.71 5.00
CA THR A 17 6.31 2.50 5.53
C THR A 17 7.32 1.37 5.52
N GLN A 18 7.49 0.76 6.69
CA GLN A 18 8.31 -0.42 6.86
C GLN A 18 7.60 -1.61 6.19
N LEU A 19 8.31 -2.29 5.30
CA LEU A 19 7.80 -3.49 4.64
C LEU A 19 7.76 -4.65 5.64
N SER A 20 6.68 -5.43 5.59
CA SER A 20 6.58 -6.72 6.26
C SER A 20 7.19 -7.82 5.39
N SER A 21 7.64 -8.91 6.01
CA SER A 21 8.13 -10.11 5.34
C SER A 21 7.36 -11.36 5.77
N GLN A 22 6.10 -11.17 6.18
CA GLN A 22 5.23 -12.27 6.59
C GLN A 22 4.82 -13.10 5.38
N ILE A 23 5.19 -14.38 5.40
CA ILE A 23 4.80 -15.35 4.37
C ILE A 23 3.52 -16.05 4.81
N MET A 24 2.51 -16.05 3.95
CA MET A 24 1.22 -16.67 4.18
C MET A 24 1.24 -18.16 3.82
N ASN A 25 0.19 -18.90 4.21
CA ASN A 25 0.10 -20.33 3.96
C ASN A 25 0.07 -20.70 2.46
N ASP A 26 -0.37 -19.76 1.60
CA ASP A 26 -0.40 -19.91 0.15
C ASP A 26 0.93 -19.55 -0.54
N GLY A 27 1.95 -19.15 0.23
CA GLY A 27 3.28 -18.77 -0.26
C GLY A 27 3.42 -17.29 -0.64
N THR A 28 2.32 -16.52 -0.61
CA THR A 28 2.39 -15.07 -0.84
C THR A 28 3.09 -14.36 0.31
N ARG A 29 3.70 -13.20 0.04
CA ARG A 29 4.24 -12.31 1.08
C ARG A 29 3.26 -11.18 1.31
N GLN A 30 2.77 -11.04 2.54
CA GLN A 30 2.15 -9.80 2.99
C GLN A 30 3.25 -8.78 3.27
N PHE A 31 3.28 -7.68 2.53
CA PHE A 31 4.37 -6.71 2.61
C PHE A 31 3.95 -5.35 3.17
N ALA A 32 2.66 -5.03 3.23
CA ALA A 32 2.19 -3.81 3.87
C ALA A 32 0.76 -3.92 4.41
N LEU A 33 0.47 -3.06 5.37
CA LEU A 33 -0.85 -2.78 5.94
C LEU A 33 -1.01 -1.25 5.93
N LEU A 34 -2.05 -0.74 5.27
CA LEU A 34 -2.34 0.69 5.23
C LEU A 34 -3.79 0.92 5.66
N PRO A 35 -4.11 1.99 6.39
CA PRO A 35 -5.47 2.25 6.84
C PRO A 35 -6.41 2.46 5.67
N GLN A 36 -7.64 1.96 5.79
CA GLN A 36 -8.71 2.22 4.84
C GLN A 36 -9.33 3.60 5.08
N THR A 37 -8.65 4.67 4.66
CA THR A 37 -9.16 6.05 4.77
C THR A 37 -10.03 6.48 3.60
N THR A 38 -10.17 5.64 2.58
CA THR A 38 -11.03 5.83 1.41
C THR A 38 -11.60 4.49 0.96
N LEU A 39 -12.57 4.51 0.04
CA LEU A 39 -13.19 3.31 -0.53
C LEU A 39 -12.30 2.66 -1.60
N TRP A 40 -12.55 1.37 -1.84
CA TRP A 40 -11.73 0.56 -2.73
C TRP A 40 -11.75 1.06 -4.18
N GLN A 41 -12.81 1.75 -4.62
CA GLN A 41 -12.87 2.35 -5.96
C GLN A 41 -11.75 3.37 -6.15
N GLU A 42 -11.55 4.24 -5.16
CA GLU A 42 -10.52 5.27 -5.22
C GLU A 42 -9.12 4.64 -5.15
N LEU A 43 -8.93 3.59 -4.33
CA LEU A 43 -7.66 2.87 -4.30
C LEU A 43 -7.38 2.15 -5.62
N HIS A 44 -8.37 1.48 -6.20
CA HIS A 44 -8.26 0.82 -7.49
C HIS A 44 -7.81 1.79 -8.59
N ASP A 45 -8.50 2.93 -8.71
CA ASP A 45 -8.19 3.94 -9.74
C ASP A 45 -6.81 4.56 -9.51
N HIS A 46 -6.43 4.75 -8.24
CA HIS A 46 -5.12 5.24 -7.89
C HIS A 46 -4.03 4.22 -8.24
N VAL A 47 -4.16 2.95 -7.88
CA VAL A 47 -3.25 1.87 -8.27
C VAL A 47 -3.09 1.80 -9.80
N ALA A 48 -4.19 1.91 -10.54
CA ALA A 48 -4.17 1.93 -12.02
C ALA A 48 -3.41 3.14 -12.59
N SER A 49 -3.27 4.24 -11.83
CA SER A 49 -2.51 5.43 -12.23
C SER A 49 -0.99 5.27 -12.08
N LEU A 50 -0.50 4.23 -11.39
CA LEU A 50 0.93 3.96 -11.28
C LEU A 50 1.47 3.47 -12.63
N ASN A 51 2.33 4.28 -13.26
CA ASN A 51 2.92 3.95 -14.57
C ASN A 51 3.58 2.55 -14.56
N GLY A 52 3.14 1.67 -15.46
CA GLY A 52 3.60 0.30 -15.59
C GLY A 52 2.75 -0.73 -14.84
N VAL A 53 1.69 -0.31 -14.15
CA VAL A 53 0.67 -1.21 -13.60
C VAL A 53 -0.29 -1.67 -14.70
N VAL A 54 -0.70 -2.94 -14.60
CA VAL A 54 -1.81 -3.51 -15.35
C VAL A 54 -2.75 -4.17 -14.36
N ILE A 55 -3.97 -3.65 -14.21
CA ILE A 55 -5.02 -4.34 -13.44
C ILE A 55 -5.36 -5.64 -14.17
N THR A 56 -5.25 -6.76 -13.48
CA THR A 56 -5.48 -8.09 -14.06
C THR A 56 -6.82 -8.68 -13.68
N ASN A 57 -7.30 -8.37 -12.48
CA ASN A 57 -8.59 -8.83 -12.00
C ASN A 57 -9.08 -7.90 -10.88
N PHE A 58 -10.39 -7.88 -10.70
CA PHE A 58 -11.04 -7.12 -9.64
C PHE A 58 -12.28 -7.89 -9.19
N MET A 59 -12.37 -8.19 -7.91
CA MET A 59 -13.48 -8.95 -7.33
C MET A 59 -14.02 -8.21 -6.12
N THR A 60 -15.34 -8.03 -6.03
CA THR A 60 -15.98 -7.42 -4.87
C THR A 60 -17.39 -7.95 -4.69
N ASP A 61 -17.85 -8.02 -3.43
CA ASP A 61 -19.26 -8.23 -3.08
C ASP A 61 -20.08 -6.92 -3.15
N GLY A 62 -19.40 -5.78 -3.37
CA GLY A 62 -19.98 -4.44 -3.42
C GLY A 62 -20.30 -3.83 -2.06
N ILE A 63 -19.99 -4.50 -0.95
CA ILE A 63 -20.37 -4.09 0.41
C ILE A 63 -19.20 -4.14 1.39
N THR A 64 -18.50 -5.26 1.49
CA THR A 64 -17.50 -5.50 2.56
C THR A 64 -16.15 -6.02 2.10
N GLU A 65 -16.05 -6.61 0.91
CA GLU A 65 -14.83 -7.26 0.45
C GLU A 65 -14.49 -6.78 -0.96
N ALA A 66 -13.23 -6.39 -1.16
CA ALA A 66 -12.69 -6.03 -2.46
C ALA A 66 -11.26 -6.52 -2.60
N TRP A 67 -11.01 -7.22 -3.71
CA TRP A 67 -9.71 -7.69 -4.15
C TRP A 67 -9.29 -6.93 -5.41
N ILE A 68 -8.14 -6.29 -5.36
CA ILE A 68 -7.54 -5.58 -6.50
C ILE A 68 -6.29 -6.36 -6.91
N ASP A 69 -6.38 -7.10 -8.02
CA ASP A 69 -5.25 -7.86 -8.54
C ASP A 69 -4.59 -7.09 -9.69
N PHE A 70 -3.27 -6.96 -9.64
CA PHE A 70 -2.54 -6.26 -10.67
C PHE A 70 -1.12 -6.79 -10.86
N LYS A 71 -0.54 -6.46 -12.01
CA LYS A 71 0.87 -6.70 -12.31
C LYS A 71 1.66 -5.42 -12.31
N TYR A 72 2.86 -5.45 -11.75
CA TYR A 72 3.81 -4.34 -11.80
C TYR A 72 5.23 -4.88 -11.93
N ARG A 73 5.97 -4.40 -12.95
CA ARG A 73 7.36 -4.78 -13.23
C ARG A 73 7.61 -6.31 -13.24
N GLY A 74 6.65 -7.08 -13.75
CA GLY A 74 6.76 -8.53 -13.88
C GLY A 74 6.30 -9.33 -12.66
N HIS A 75 5.91 -8.68 -11.55
CA HIS A 75 5.37 -9.34 -10.36
C HIS A 75 3.85 -9.16 -10.26
N SER A 76 3.18 -10.16 -9.70
CA SER A 76 1.75 -10.16 -9.43
C SER A 76 1.50 -9.74 -7.98
N PHE A 77 0.51 -8.86 -7.80
CA PHE A 77 0.12 -8.28 -6.53
C PHE A 77 -1.38 -8.43 -6.34
N ASN A 78 -1.81 -8.51 -5.08
CA ASN A 78 -3.19 -8.31 -4.70
C ASN A 78 -3.29 -7.36 -3.50
N ILE A 79 -4.40 -6.61 -3.44
CA ILE A 79 -4.78 -5.80 -2.28
C ILE A 79 -6.15 -6.26 -1.84
N ASN A 80 -6.28 -6.62 -0.57
CA ASN A 80 -7.55 -6.96 0.04
C ASN A 80 -8.02 -5.88 1.01
N ASP A 81 -9.28 -5.51 0.92
CA ASP A 81 -10.00 -4.67 1.89
C ASP A 81 -10.45 -5.52 3.08
N GLN A 82 -9.77 -5.42 4.23
CA GLN A 82 -10.03 -6.31 5.36
C GLN A 82 -9.77 -5.68 6.73
N PHE A 83 -10.76 -5.79 7.62
CA PHE A 83 -10.71 -5.31 9.01
C PHE A 83 -10.41 -3.80 9.18
N GLY A 84 -10.80 -2.97 8.21
CA GLY A 84 -10.54 -1.52 8.24
C GLY A 84 -9.15 -1.12 7.74
N ASP A 85 -8.40 -2.06 7.18
CA ASP A 85 -7.10 -1.86 6.55
C ASP A 85 -7.09 -2.46 5.14
N TYR A 86 -6.24 -1.90 4.28
CA TYR A 86 -5.82 -2.54 3.04
C TYR A 86 -4.59 -3.40 3.27
N TRP A 87 -4.72 -4.69 2.96
CA TRP A 87 -3.68 -5.69 3.11
C TRP A 87 -3.02 -5.93 1.76
N PHE A 88 -1.69 -5.72 1.69
CA PHE A 88 -0.94 -5.78 0.44
C PHE A 88 -0.13 -7.07 0.36
N PHE A 89 -0.29 -7.80 -0.74
CA PHE A 89 0.37 -9.08 -0.98
C PHE A 89 1.07 -9.14 -2.34
N VAL A 90 2.14 -9.91 -2.40
CA VAL A 90 2.87 -10.24 -3.63
C VAL A 90 3.02 -11.75 -3.75
N ASP A 91 2.80 -12.28 -4.96
CA ASP A 91 2.83 -13.73 -5.21
C ASP A 91 4.22 -14.33 -5.00
N ASP A 92 5.26 -13.63 -5.47
CA ASP A 92 6.65 -14.05 -5.27
C ASP A 92 7.22 -13.42 -3.99
N PRO A 93 7.50 -14.19 -2.93
CA PRO A 93 8.04 -13.66 -1.68
C PRO A 93 9.45 -13.06 -1.83
N ASN A 94 10.16 -13.39 -2.91
CA ASN A 94 11.48 -12.82 -3.23
C ASN A 94 11.40 -11.56 -4.09
N CYS A 95 10.20 -11.00 -4.31
CA CYS A 95 10.04 -9.73 -5.01
C CYS A 95 10.94 -8.66 -4.38
N PRO A 96 11.76 -7.94 -5.17
CA PRO A 96 12.67 -6.93 -4.66
C PRO A 96 11.94 -5.84 -3.86
N ASP A 97 12.47 -5.52 -2.67
CA ASP A 97 11.88 -4.53 -1.77
C ASP A 97 11.72 -3.14 -2.45
N GLU A 98 12.58 -2.78 -3.40
CA GLU A 98 12.43 -1.54 -4.17
C GLU A 98 11.14 -1.49 -5.01
N ILE A 99 10.64 -2.63 -5.48
CA ILE A 99 9.39 -2.75 -6.22
C ILE A 99 8.21 -2.66 -5.23
N LEU A 100 8.30 -3.38 -4.11
CA LEU A 100 7.29 -3.32 -3.04
C LEU A 100 7.14 -1.88 -2.53
N GLN A 101 8.25 -1.19 -2.24
CA GLN A 101 8.25 0.18 -1.76
C GLN A 101 7.64 1.14 -2.79
N LYS A 102 7.82 0.92 -4.10
CA LYS A 102 7.17 1.75 -5.13
C LYS A 102 5.66 1.64 -5.08
N VAL A 103 5.13 0.43 -4.89
CA VAL A 103 3.68 0.19 -4.74
C VAL A 103 3.16 0.83 -3.46
N VAL A 104 3.80 0.57 -2.31
CA VAL A 104 3.39 1.13 -1.01
C VAL A 104 3.42 2.65 -1.04
N ASN A 105 4.55 3.26 -1.42
CA ASN A 105 4.69 4.71 -1.46
C ASN A 105 3.67 5.36 -2.40
N HIS A 106 3.25 4.65 -3.45
CA HIS A 106 2.19 5.13 -4.32
C HIS A 106 0.85 5.19 -3.58
N CYS A 107 0.45 4.10 -2.92
CA CYS A 107 -0.83 4.00 -2.23
C CYS A 107 -0.89 4.85 -0.96
N GLU A 108 0.22 5.03 -0.24
CA GLU A 108 0.29 5.91 0.94
C GLU A 108 -0.11 7.36 0.64
N ARG A 109 0.21 7.87 -0.56
CA ARG A 109 -0.20 9.24 -0.95
C ARG A 109 -1.71 9.43 -1.00
N LEU A 110 -2.46 8.33 -1.15
CA LEU A 110 -3.91 8.34 -1.06
C LEU A 110 -4.39 8.08 0.37
N LEU A 111 -3.80 7.09 1.03
CA LEU A 111 -4.33 6.47 2.27
C LEU A 111 -3.83 7.10 3.58
N LYS A 112 -2.81 7.96 3.54
CA LYS A 112 -2.24 8.63 4.73
C LYS A 112 -2.29 10.16 4.62
N LYS A 113 -3.29 10.68 3.93
CA LYS A 113 -3.51 12.13 3.80
C LYS A 113 -3.77 12.80 5.15
#